data_AF-A0A6N2MKQ5-F1
#
_entry.id   AF-A0A6N2MKQ5-F1
#
_cell.length_a   1.000
_cell.length_b   1.000
_cell.length_c   1.000
_cell.angle_alpha   90.00
_cell.angle_beta   90.00
_cell.angle_gamma   90.00
#
_symmetry.space_group_name_H-M   'P 1'
#
loop_
_entity.id
_entity.type
_entity.pdbx_description
1 polymer ?
#
loop_
_entity_poly.entity_id
_entity_poly.type
_entity_poly.pdbx_seq_one_letter_code
_entity_poly.pdbx_strand_id
1 'polypeptide(L)'
;MIKLIKKKHGKDVSKDNKALGKLRRECERAKRACQHQVRVEIESLFDGVDFSEPLTRARFEELNDDLFRKTIMPLLKDYFNGKEPNKGVNPDEVVAYGVAIQGGILSGEGGNETKDILLLDVAPLTLELKLLVGCLRVKGVSQRIIGRLGNSIYLELFQLQDGSDIRDEEFAEEDRKVKEKIDARNILETYVYNMKNQVNDKDKLADKLQADEKEIETAVKEVVEWLDDNQSAKNEDYEEKLKEVEATCNPIIMTVYQRSGGAPVGACLDMITKRKQQREAVEAILNSSLISSKKTEPSTKSMFSKRPLQPLL
;
A
#
# COMPACT_ATOMS: atom_id res chain seq x y z
N MET A 1 -5.15 3.74 32.21
CA MET A 1 -4.12 4.80 32.26
C MET A 1 -4.70 6.21 32.43
N ILE A 2 -5.71 6.63 31.68
CA ILE A 2 -6.31 7.99 31.81
C ILE A 2 -6.73 8.34 33.25
N LYS A 3 -7.43 7.42 33.94
CA LYS A 3 -7.80 7.60 35.35
C LYS A 3 -6.59 7.79 36.29
N LEU A 4 -5.45 7.17 35.98
CA LEU A 4 -4.21 7.32 36.75
C LEU A 4 -3.56 8.68 36.50
N ILE A 5 -3.55 9.15 35.25
CA ILE A 5 -3.06 10.48 34.87
C ILE A 5 -3.87 11.56 35.60
N LYS A 6 -5.19 11.44 35.60
CA LYS A 6 -6.09 12.34 36.34
C LYS A 6 -5.82 12.37 37.84
N LYS A 7 -5.49 11.22 38.43
CA LYS A 7 -5.16 11.10 39.87
C LYS A 7 -3.78 11.68 40.21
N LYS A 8 -2.78 11.51 39.35
CA LYS A 8 -1.39 11.95 39.61
C LYS A 8 -1.14 13.41 39.26
N HIS A 9 -1.73 13.90 38.17
CA HIS A 9 -1.44 15.24 37.65
C HIS A 9 -2.66 16.18 37.66
N GLY A 10 -3.82 15.73 38.15
CA GLY A 10 -5.02 16.56 38.27
C GLY A 10 -5.69 16.97 36.95
N LYS A 11 -5.08 16.66 35.80
CA LYS A 11 -5.59 17.00 34.46
C LYS A 11 -6.18 15.78 33.75
N ASP A 12 -7.31 15.99 33.08
CA ASP A 12 -7.97 14.98 32.27
C ASP A 12 -7.52 15.05 30.82
N VAL A 13 -6.72 14.08 30.38
CA VAL A 13 -6.19 14.00 29.00
C VAL A 13 -7.21 13.50 27.97
N SER A 14 -8.42 13.11 28.39
CA SER A 14 -9.44 12.52 27.48
C SER A 14 -9.91 13.46 26.37
N LYS A 15 -9.72 14.77 26.54
CA LYS A 15 -10.15 15.79 25.56
C LYS A 15 -9.03 16.22 24.60
N ASP A 16 -7.78 15.85 24.88
CA ASP A 16 -6.64 16.21 24.04
C ASP A 16 -6.27 15.05 23.12
N ASN A 17 -6.60 15.20 21.83
CA ASN A 17 -6.34 14.19 20.81
C ASN A 17 -4.84 13.92 20.61
N LYS A 18 -3.98 14.93 20.80
CA LYS A 18 -2.52 14.76 20.63
C LYS A 18 -1.95 13.96 21.80
N ALA A 19 -2.31 14.31 23.03
CA ALA A 19 -1.90 13.58 24.23
C ALA A 19 -2.44 12.14 24.22
N LEU A 20 -3.69 11.94 23.81
CA LEU A 20 -4.27 10.60 23.64
C LEU A 20 -3.57 9.79 22.55
N GLY A 21 -3.19 10.40 21.43
CA GLY A 21 -2.44 9.74 20.38
C GLY A 21 -1.09 9.21 20.87
N LYS A 22 -0.32 10.06 21.58
CA LYS A 22 0.94 9.66 22.23
C LYS A 22 0.72 8.52 23.23
N LEU A 23 -0.26 8.67 24.12
CA LEU A 23 -0.59 7.68 25.14
C LEU A 23 -0.98 6.32 24.52
N ARG A 24 -1.79 6.33 23.45
CA ARG A 24 -2.21 5.10 22.77
C ARG A 24 -1.03 4.38 22.12
N ARG A 25 -0.14 5.10 21.43
CA ARG A 25 1.06 4.51 20.81
C ARG A 25 1.96 3.84 21.84
N GLU A 26 2.24 4.53 22.94
CA GLU A 26 3.11 3.97 23.99
C GLU A 26 2.42 2.83 24.76
N CYS A 27 1.11 2.92 25.00
CA CYS A 27 0.37 1.79 25.58
C CYS A 27 0.36 0.57 24.65
N GLU A 28 0.24 0.76 23.33
CA GLU A 28 0.27 -0.32 22.35
C GLU A 28 1.67 -0.96 22.27
N ARG A 29 2.73 -0.14 22.28
CA ARG A 29 4.12 -0.60 22.37
C ARG A 29 4.34 -1.42 23.64
N ALA A 30 3.92 -0.90 24.78
CA ALA A 30 4.02 -1.60 26.05
C ALA A 30 3.22 -2.90 26.07
N LYS A 31 2.01 -2.93 25.49
CA LYS A 31 1.19 -4.15 25.34
C LYS A 31 1.93 -5.24 24.57
N ARG A 32 2.58 -4.90 23.45
CA ARG A 32 3.35 -5.87 22.65
C ARG A 32 4.63 -6.35 23.36
N ALA A 33 5.28 -5.48 24.14
CA ALA A 33 6.53 -5.79 24.84
C ALA A 33 6.34 -6.46 26.21
N CYS A 34 5.14 -6.37 26.82
CA CYS A 34 4.91 -6.78 28.19
C CYS A 34 4.86 -8.31 28.36
N GLN A 35 6.02 -8.95 28.47
CA GLN A 35 6.13 -10.33 28.93
C GLN A 35 6.06 -10.45 30.46
N HIS A 36 6.69 -9.51 31.19
CA HIS A 36 6.72 -9.47 32.66
C HIS A 36 6.39 -8.07 33.22
N GLN A 37 7.25 -7.08 32.97
CA GLN A 37 7.05 -5.68 33.37
C GLN A 37 7.66 -4.76 32.30
N VAL A 38 6.89 -3.76 31.89
CA VAL A 38 7.34 -2.71 30.95
C VAL A 38 6.94 -1.36 31.51
N ARG A 39 7.77 -0.35 31.30
CA ARG A 39 7.46 1.02 31.71
C ARG A 39 6.91 1.81 30.53
N VAL A 40 5.76 2.44 30.74
CA VAL A 40 5.15 3.37 29.78
C VAL A 40 5.75 4.74 30.07
N GLU A 41 6.64 5.20 29.20
CA GLU A 41 7.31 6.50 29.30
C GLU A 41 6.89 7.38 28.13
N ILE A 42 6.42 8.59 28.42
CA ILE A 42 6.00 9.57 27.44
C ILE A 42 6.59 10.91 27.83
N GLU A 43 7.48 11.42 26.99
CA GLU A 43 7.99 12.79 27.09
C GLU A 43 6.94 13.80 26.64
N SER A 44 6.77 14.86 27.43
CA SER A 44 5.85 15.97 27.17
C SER A 44 4.46 15.47 26.76
N LEU A 45 3.83 14.71 27.65
CA LEU A 45 2.49 14.15 27.45
C LEU A 45 1.45 15.26 27.27
N PHE A 46 1.47 16.28 28.14
CA PHE A 46 0.69 17.51 28.03
C PHE A 46 1.41 18.63 28.78
N ASP A 47 1.34 19.87 28.30
CA ASP A 47 1.94 21.06 28.95
C ASP A 47 3.39 20.91 29.44
N GLY A 48 4.22 20.10 28.74
CA GLY A 48 5.60 19.81 29.14
C GLY A 48 5.75 18.84 30.32
N VAL A 49 4.67 18.18 30.76
CA VAL A 49 4.69 17.17 31.82
C VAL A 49 5.02 15.81 31.23
N ASP A 50 6.05 15.17 31.77
CA ASP A 50 6.41 13.79 31.44
C ASP A 50 5.58 12.78 32.23
N PHE A 51 5.33 11.63 31.62
CA PHE A 51 4.59 10.54 32.24
C PHE A 51 5.42 9.27 32.22
N SER A 52 5.63 8.66 33.40
CA SER A 52 6.36 7.40 33.54
C SER A 52 5.66 6.50 34.54
N GLU A 53 5.06 5.41 34.05
CA GLU A 53 4.40 4.43 34.90
C GLU A 53 4.79 2.99 34.53
N PRO A 54 5.12 2.14 35.51
CA PRO A 54 5.29 0.72 35.26
C PRO A 54 3.93 0.05 34.99
N LEU A 55 3.88 -0.76 33.93
CA LEU A 55 2.80 -1.68 33.61
C LEU A 55 3.33 -3.11 33.73
N THR A 56 2.79 -3.87 34.68
CA THR A 56 3.07 -5.30 34.82
C THR A 56 2.04 -6.12 34.05
N ARG A 57 2.42 -7.34 33.65
CA ARG A 57 1.50 -8.28 33.01
C ARG A 57 0.27 -8.56 33.87
N ALA A 58 0.45 -8.81 35.16
CA ALA A 58 -0.65 -9.05 36.09
C ALA A 58 -1.63 -7.87 36.12
N ARG A 59 -1.11 -6.63 36.13
CA ARG A 59 -1.96 -5.43 36.10
C ARG A 59 -2.69 -5.28 34.77
N PHE A 60 -2.06 -5.64 33.66
CA PHE A 60 -2.70 -5.63 32.34
C PHE A 60 -3.81 -6.68 32.24
N GLU A 61 -3.58 -7.89 32.76
CA GLU A 61 -4.56 -8.97 32.80
C GLU A 61 -5.76 -8.61 33.67
N GLU A 62 -5.52 -8.07 34.87
CA GLU A 62 -6.59 -7.57 35.76
C GLU A 62 -7.46 -6.49 35.09
N LEU A 63 -6.84 -5.58 34.33
CA LEU A 63 -7.55 -4.49 33.66
C LEU A 63 -8.45 -4.95 32.49
N ASN A 64 -8.20 -6.14 31.93
CA ASN A 64 -8.92 -6.65 30.77
C ASN A 64 -9.57 -8.03 31.04
N ASP A 65 -9.68 -8.44 32.30
CA ASP A 65 -10.18 -9.77 32.67
C ASP A 65 -11.60 -10.01 32.12
N ASP A 66 -12.45 -8.99 32.14
CA ASP A 66 -13.81 -9.04 31.60
C ASP A 66 -13.85 -9.26 30.07
N LEU A 67 -12.89 -8.69 29.35
CA LEU A 67 -12.71 -8.91 27.91
C LEU A 67 -12.11 -10.28 27.64
N PHE A 68 -11.10 -10.70 28.41
CA PHE A 68 -10.46 -12.01 28.24
C PHE A 68 -11.41 -13.17 28.51
N ARG A 69 -12.31 -13.05 29.50
CA ARG A 69 -13.38 -14.04 29.72
C ARG A 69 -14.34 -14.18 28.54
N LYS A 70 -14.49 -13.14 27.73
CA LYS A 70 -15.33 -13.14 26.53
C LYS A 70 -14.55 -13.54 25.27
N THR A 71 -13.23 -13.72 25.35
CA THR A 71 -12.45 -14.14 24.18
C THR A 71 -12.82 -15.56 23.78
N ILE A 72 -12.74 -15.81 22.47
CA ILE A 72 -13.14 -17.07 21.87
C ILE A 72 -12.17 -18.20 22.26
N MET A 73 -10.89 -17.92 22.54
CA MET A 73 -9.89 -18.98 22.74
C MET A 73 -10.08 -19.83 24.02
N PRO A 74 -10.31 -19.25 25.22
CA PRO A 74 -10.65 -20.04 26.40
C PRO A 74 -11.97 -20.80 26.21
N LEU A 75 -12.98 -20.14 25.62
CA LEU A 75 -14.28 -20.76 25.33
C LEU A 75 -14.15 -21.95 24.39
N LEU A 76 -13.29 -21.88 23.35
CA LEU A 76 -13.05 -22.98 22.43
C LEU A 76 -12.35 -24.15 23.12
N LYS A 77 -11.38 -23.89 24.00
CA LYS A 77 -10.72 -24.97 24.76
C LYS A 77 -11.73 -25.69 25.65
N ASP A 78 -12.55 -24.95 26.38
CA ASP A 78 -13.58 -25.52 27.25
C ASP A 78 -14.63 -26.29 26.43
N TYR A 79 -15.08 -25.71 25.31
CA TYR A 79 -16.06 -26.32 24.41
C TYR A 79 -15.53 -27.61 23.76
N PHE A 80 -14.25 -27.66 23.38
CA PHE A 80 -13.61 -28.84 22.79
C PHE A 80 -12.92 -29.73 23.84
N ASN A 81 -13.41 -29.74 25.08
CA ASN A 81 -12.96 -30.65 26.15
C ASN A 81 -11.43 -30.57 26.43
N GLY A 82 -10.88 -29.36 26.41
CA GLY A 82 -9.46 -29.10 26.68
C GLY A 82 -8.52 -29.34 25.50
N LYS A 83 -9.03 -29.63 24.29
CA LYS A 83 -8.17 -29.80 23.11
C LYS A 83 -7.40 -28.52 22.80
N GLU A 84 -6.10 -28.67 22.54
CA GLU A 84 -5.25 -27.54 22.18
C GLU A 84 -5.52 -27.05 20.75
N PRO A 85 -5.66 -25.73 20.54
CA PRO A 85 -5.74 -25.16 19.20
C PRO A 85 -4.48 -25.43 18.38
N ASN A 86 -4.66 -25.71 17.08
CA ASN A 86 -3.54 -25.83 16.15
C ASN A 86 -2.84 -24.47 15.99
N LYS A 87 -1.50 -24.45 16.17
CA LYS A 87 -0.65 -23.26 16.06
C LYS A 87 0.24 -23.25 14.82
N GLY A 88 0.02 -24.17 13.88
CA GLY A 88 0.82 -24.30 12.65
C GLY A 88 0.58 -23.19 11.63
N VAL A 89 -0.31 -22.23 11.91
CA VAL A 89 -0.65 -21.14 11.00
C VAL A 89 -0.56 -19.81 11.74
N ASN A 90 0.01 -18.80 11.08
CA ASN A 90 0.14 -17.45 11.61
C ASN A 90 -1.23 -16.73 11.57
N PRO A 91 -1.79 -16.30 12.71
CA PRO A 91 -3.11 -15.63 12.75
C PRO A 91 -3.13 -14.27 12.03
N ASP A 92 -1.99 -13.59 11.91
CA ASP A 92 -1.92 -12.26 11.28
C ASP A 92 -1.96 -12.34 9.74
N GLU A 93 -1.56 -13.48 9.18
CA GLU A 93 -1.37 -13.63 7.73
C GLU A 93 -2.36 -14.62 7.11
N VAL A 94 -2.95 -15.54 7.89
CA VAL A 94 -3.82 -16.62 7.39
C VAL A 94 -4.96 -16.11 6.52
N VAL A 95 -5.55 -14.96 6.88
CA VAL A 95 -6.64 -14.35 6.13
C VAL A 95 -6.13 -13.83 4.79
N ALA A 96 -4.97 -13.15 4.78
CA ALA A 96 -4.36 -12.63 3.56
C ALA A 96 -3.96 -13.78 2.60
N TYR A 97 -3.41 -14.87 3.14
CA TYR A 97 -3.12 -16.07 2.35
C TYR A 97 -4.38 -16.66 1.70
N GLY A 98 -5.46 -16.81 2.47
CA GLY A 98 -6.73 -17.30 1.94
C GLY A 98 -7.30 -16.41 0.84
N VAL A 99 -7.23 -15.08 1.01
CA VAL A 99 -7.64 -14.11 -0.01
C VAL A 99 -6.80 -14.23 -1.28
N ALA A 100 -5.47 -14.35 -1.14
CA ALA A 100 -4.57 -14.48 -2.29
C ALA A 100 -4.84 -15.76 -3.10
N ILE A 101 -5.08 -16.88 -2.43
CA ILE A 101 -5.45 -18.16 -3.08
C ILE A 101 -6.77 -18.00 -3.82
N GLN A 102 -7.78 -17.43 -3.17
CA GLN A 102 -9.08 -17.20 -3.81
C GLN A 102 -9.00 -16.23 -4.99
N GLY A 103 -8.17 -15.19 -4.88
CA GLY A 103 -7.87 -14.26 -5.97
C GLY A 103 -7.21 -14.98 -7.16
N GLY A 104 -6.22 -15.84 -6.91
CA GLY A 104 -5.58 -16.65 -7.96
C GLY A 104 -6.55 -17.59 -8.69
N ILE A 105 -7.50 -18.19 -7.95
CA ILE A 105 -8.58 -19.02 -8.54
C ILE A 105 -9.49 -18.16 -9.44
N LEU A 106 -9.88 -16.96 -8.98
CA LEU A 106 -10.76 -16.06 -9.71
C LEU A 106 -10.09 -15.44 -10.95
N SER A 107 -8.79 -15.14 -10.88
CA SER A 107 -7.99 -14.65 -12.00
C SER A 107 -7.66 -15.74 -13.03
N GLY A 108 -7.88 -17.02 -12.69
CA GLY A 108 -7.54 -18.16 -13.55
C GLY A 108 -6.04 -18.53 -13.56
N GLU A 109 -5.24 -17.92 -12.68
CA GLU A 109 -3.77 -18.07 -12.60
C GLU A 109 -3.32 -19.05 -11.50
N GLY A 110 -4.23 -19.61 -10.70
CA GLY A 110 -3.93 -20.47 -9.55
C GLY A 110 -3.27 -21.84 -9.86
N GLY A 111 -2.94 -22.13 -11.12
CA GLY A 111 -2.24 -23.35 -11.51
C GLY A 111 -3.09 -24.62 -11.35
N ASN A 112 -2.45 -25.79 -11.24
CA ASN A 112 -3.14 -27.07 -11.04
C ASN A 112 -3.52 -27.34 -9.58
N GLU A 113 -2.82 -26.74 -8.62
CA GLU A 113 -2.97 -27.02 -7.19
C GLU A 113 -4.26 -26.42 -6.60
N THR A 114 -4.82 -25.38 -7.24
CA THR A 114 -6.04 -24.72 -6.75
C THR A 114 -7.31 -25.11 -7.53
N LYS A 115 -7.20 -26.00 -8.53
CA LYS A 115 -8.34 -26.35 -9.41
C LYS A 115 -9.47 -27.08 -8.69
N ASP A 116 -9.14 -27.84 -7.66
CA ASP A 116 -10.10 -28.66 -6.91
C ASP A 116 -10.56 -27.98 -5.61
N ILE A 117 -10.20 -26.71 -5.38
CA ILE A 117 -10.61 -25.96 -4.20
C ILE A 117 -12.02 -25.40 -4.44
N LEU A 118 -13.00 -25.94 -3.73
CA LEU A 118 -14.38 -25.44 -3.70
C LEU A 118 -14.67 -24.82 -2.34
N LEU A 119 -14.90 -23.52 -2.30
CA LEU A 119 -15.32 -22.80 -1.11
C LEU A 119 -16.85 -22.73 -1.04
N LEU A 120 -17.42 -23.21 0.06
CA LEU A 120 -18.84 -23.11 0.36
C LEU A 120 -19.00 -22.26 1.62
N ASP A 121 -19.59 -21.08 1.46
CA ASP A 121 -19.85 -20.17 2.57
C ASP A 121 -21.34 -20.15 2.93
N VAL A 122 -21.64 -19.66 4.12
CA VAL A 122 -22.96 -19.68 4.73
C VAL A 122 -23.40 -18.26 5.09
N ALA A 123 -24.60 -17.87 4.67
CA ALA A 123 -25.15 -16.58 5.07
C ALA A 123 -25.50 -16.60 6.58
N PRO A 124 -24.90 -15.71 7.41
CA PRO A 124 -25.16 -15.72 8.85
C PRO A 124 -26.56 -15.19 9.18
N LEU A 125 -27.10 -14.30 8.35
CA LEU A 125 -28.37 -13.64 8.58
C LEU A 125 -29.49 -14.21 7.71
N THR A 126 -30.68 -14.30 8.30
CA THR A 126 -31.94 -14.59 7.59
C THR A 126 -32.27 -13.40 6.68
N LEU A 127 -32.43 -13.66 5.38
CA LEU A 127 -32.85 -12.64 4.40
C LEU A 127 -34.33 -12.82 4.07
N GLU A 128 -35.09 -11.72 4.12
CA GLU A 128 -36.49 -11.68 3.70
C GLU A 128 -36.67 -10.59 2.65
N LEU A 129 -37.27 -10.94 1.50
CA LEU A 129 -37.67 -9.99 0.47
C LEU A 129 -39.17 -9.72 0.57
N LYS A 130 -39.56 -8.44 0.51
CA LYS A 130 -40.96 -8.00 0.49
C LYS A 130 -41.25 -7.24 -0.79
N LEU A 131 -42.12 -7.78 -1.64
CA LEU A 131 -42.61 -7.11 -2.83
C LEU A 131 -43.85 -6.26 -2.49
N LEU A 132 -43.92 -5.04 -3.03
CA LEU A 132 -45.00 -4.07 -2.77
C LEU A 132 -46.33 -4.45 -3.45
N VAL A 133 -46.33 -5.39 -4.40
CA VAL A 133 -47.53 -5.81 -5.13
C VAL A 133 -47.62 -7.34 -5.08
N GLY A 134 -48.47 -7.86 -4.19
CA GLY A 134 -48.68 -9.30 -4.00
C GLY A 134 -47.62 -9.96 -3.11
N CYS A 135 -48.06 -10.54 -1.98
CA CYS A 135 -47.18 -11.09 -0.96
C CYS A 135 -46.60 -12.45 -1.38
N LEU A 136 -45.55 -12.46 -2.19
CA LEU A 136 -44.64 -13.60 -2.29
C LEU A 136 -43.60 -13.50 -1.17
N ARG A 137 -43.76 -14.33 -0.14
CA ARG A 137 -42.83 -14.43 0.99
C ARG A 137 -41.81 -15.52 0.71
N VAL A 138 -40.61 -15.16 0.24
CA VAL A 138 -39.47 -16.07 0.21
C VAL A 138 -38.70 -15.86 1.51
N LYS A 139 -38.77 -16.84 2.43
CA LYS A 139 -37.94 -16.86 3.63
C LYS A 139 -36.60 -17.50 3.30
N GLY A 140 -35.51 -16.74 3.30
CA GLY A 140 -34.16 -17.29 3.34
C GLY A 140 -33.83 -17.67 4.78
N VAL A 141 -33.72 -18.97 5.08
CA VAL A 141 -33.36 -19.45 6.43
C VAL A 141 -31.87 -19.14 6.69
N SER A 142 -31.55 -18.56 7.85
CA SER A 142 -30.17 -18.46 8.36
C SER A 142 -29.50 -19.84 8.29
N GLN A 143 -28.23 -19.90 7.86
CA GLN A 143 -27.43 -21.12 7.67
C GLN A 143 -27.52 -21.84 6.29
N ARG A 144 -28.11 -21.23 5.25
CA ARG A 144 -28.09 -21.82 3.89
C ARG A 144 -26.71 -21.65 3.23
N ILE A 145 -26.19 -22.74 2.65
CA ILE A 145 -24.98 -22.75 1.81
C ILE A 145 -25.22 -21.85 0.58
N ILE A 146 -24.35 -20.86 0.36
CA ILE A 146 -24.36 -20.00 -0.83
C ILE A 146 -23.67 -20.78 -1.96
N GLY A 147 -24.42 -21.72 -2.56
CA GLY A 147 -24.01 -22.43 -3.77
C GLY A 147 -24.66 -21.80 -5.00
N ARG A 148 -23.91 -21.71 -6.10
CA ARG A 148 -24.41 -21.33 -7.43
C ARG A 148 -25.44 -22.37 -7.89
N LEU A 149 -26.70 -22.20 -7.50
CA LEU A 149 -27.81 -22.95 -8.08
C LEU A 149 -28.14 -22.31 -9.43
N GLY A 150 -28.19 -23.15 -10.46
CA GLY A 150 -28.43 -22.74 -11.84
C GLY A 150 -29.63 -21.80 -11.98
N ASN A 151 -29.43 -20.82 -12.87
CA ASN A 151 -30.37 -19.91 -13.50
C ASN A 151 -31.35 -19.17 -12.56
N SER A 152 -31.05 -17.87 -12.39
CA SER A 152 -31.92 -16.80 -11.86
C SER A 152 -32.14 -16.78 -10.35
N ILE A 153 -31.26 -16.05 -9.64
CA ILE A 153 -31.49 -14.67 -9.18
C ILE A 153 -30.11 -14.07 -8.90
N TYR A 154 -29.56 -13.33 -9.86
CA TYR A 154 -28.67 -12.22 -9.53
C TYR A 154 -29.61 -11.03 -9.40
N LEU A 155 -29.79 -10.50 -8.18
CA LEU A 155 -30.05 -9.06 -8.09
C LEU A 155 -28.73 -8.44 -8.53
N GLU A 156 -28.65 -8.07 -9.81
CA GLU A 156 -27.63 -7.12 -10.24
C GLU A 156 -27.80 -5.92 -9.31
N LEU A 157 -26.84 -5.75 -8.40
CA LEU A 157 -26.59 -4.45 -7.81
C LEU A 157 -26.22 -3.58 -9.01
N PHE A 158 -27.23 -2.86 -9.52
CA PHE A 158 -26.99 -1.71 -10.37
C PHE A 158 -26.01 -0.86 -9.57
N GLN A 159 -24.76 -0.78 -10.02
CA GLN A 159 -23.78 0.13 -9.46
C GLN A 159 -24.39 1.53 -9.67
N LEU A 160 -25.12 2.02 -8.67
CA LEU A 160 -25.09 3.45 -8.42
C LEU A 160 -23.60 3.71 -8.21
N GLN A 161 -22.96 4.34 -9.20
CA GLN A 161 -21.63 4.90 -9.06
C GLN A 161 -21.75 5.96 -7.96
N ASP A 162 -21.70 5.50 -6.71
CA ASP A 162 -21.58 6.34 -5.55
C ASP A 162 -20.26 7.08 -5.75
N GLY A 163 -20.32 8.40 -5.86
CA GLY A 163 -19.17 9.28 -6.12
C GLY A 163 -18.06 9.26 -5.05
N SER A 164 -18.04 8.24 -4.17
CA SER A 164 -16.88 7.89 -3.37
C SER A 164 -15.72 7.37 -4.21
N ASP A 165 -15.98 6.61 -5.28
CA ASP A 165 -14.93 6.00 -6.11
C ASP A 165 -14.07 7.06 -6.84
N ILE A 166 -14.70 8.17 -7.25
CA ILE A 166 -14.03 9.31 -7.89
C ILE A 166 -13.06 10.01 -6.92
N ARG A 167 -13.40 10.09 -5.64
CA ARG A 167 -12.52 10.70 -4.64
C ARG A 167 -11.30 9.82 -4.35
N ASP A 168 -11.49 8.51 -4.29
CA ASP A 168 -10.39 7.57 -4.05
C ASP A 168 -9.39 7.57 -5.22
N GLU A 169 -9.88 7.74 -6.46
CA GLU A 169 -9.03 7.89 -7.65
C GLU A 169 -8.26 9.23 -7.68
N GLU A 170 -8.89 10.33 -7.22
CA GLU A 170 -8.23 11.63 -7.07
C GLU A 170 -7.09 11.58 -6.05
N PHE A 171 -7.30 10.95 -4.89
CA PHE A 171 -6.26 10.78 -3.88
C PHE A 171 -5.12 9.87 -4.38
N ALA A 172 -5.43 8.82 -5.14
CA ALA A 172 -4.40 7.95 -5.73
C ALA A 172 -3.54 8.71 -6.76
N GLU A 173 -4.15 9.60 -7.55
CA GLU A 173 -3.45 10.45 -8.51
C GLU A 173 -2.59 11.51 -7.81
N GLU A 174 -3.09 12.12 -6.73
CA GLU A 174 -2.31 13.04 -5.89
C GLU A 174 -1.09 12.33 -5.28
N ASP A 175 -1.26 11.14 -4.71
CA ASP A 175 -0.17 10.34 -4.17
C ASP A 175 0.85 9.94 -5.25
N ARG A 176 0.39 9.65 -6.48
CA ARG A 176 1.28 9.36 -7.61
C ARG A 176 2.14 10.58 -7.96
N LYS A 177 1.55 11.77 -8.05
CA LYS A 177 2.28 13.02 -8.33
C LYS A 177 3.28 13.37 -7.24
N VAL A 178 2.91 13.17 -5.97
CA VAL A 178 3.83 13.37 -4.84
C VAL A 178 5.01 12.40 -4.92
N LYS A 179 4.75 11.13 -5.24
CA LYS A 179 5.81 10.12 -5.44
C LYS A 179 6.73 10.48 -6.60
N GLU A 180 6.17 10.81 -7.77
CA GLU A 180 6.94 11.22 -8.96
C GLU A 180 7.82 12.44 -8.68
N LYS A 181 7.31 13.42 -7.92
CA LYS A 181 8.08 14.58 -7.47
C LYS A 181 9.25 14.19 -6.55
N ILE A 182 9.01 13.32 -5.57
CA ILE A 182 10.06 12.86 -4.64
C ILE A 182 11.13 12.08 -5.42
N ASP A 183 10.72 11.21 -6.34
CA ASP A 183 11.64 10.43 -7.17
C ASP A 183 12.51 11.35 -8.06
N ALA A 184 11.92 12.35 -8.72
CA ALA A 184 12.65 13.32 -9.55
C ALA A 184 13.67 14.14 -8.73
N ARG A 185 13.27 14.61 -7.53
CA ARG A 185 14.17 15.34 -6.62
C ARG A 185 15.35 14.47 -6.18
N ASN A 186 15.08 13.22 -5.78
CA ASN A 186 16.11 12.29 -5.34
C ASN A 186 17.12 11.97 -6.46
N ILE A 187 16.67 11.88 -7.72
CA ILE A 187 17.55 11.70 -8.88
C ILE A 187 18.50 12.89 -9.01
N LEU A 188 17.97 14.12 -8.95
CA LEU A 188 18.79 15.33 -9.04
C LEU A 188 19.77 15.45 -7.88
N GLU A 189 19.32 15.26 -6.63
CA GLU A 189 20.18 15.27 -5.43
C GLU A 189 21.31 14.24 -5.55
N THR A 190 20.99 13.03 -5.99
CA THR A 190 21.97 11.96 -6.17
C THR A 190 22.99 12.32 -7.25
N TYR A 191 22.55 12.89 -8.37
CA TYR A 191 23.45 13.33 -9.45
C TYR A 191 24.40 14.42 -8.97
N VAL A 192 23.87 15.47 -8.34
CA VAL A 192 24.63 16.61 -7.80
C VAL A 192 25.63 16.14 -6.76
N TYR A 193 25.25 15.23 -5.85
CA TYR A 193 26.16 14.66 -4.86
C TYR A 193 27.27 13.80 -5.50
N ASN A 194 26.93 12.96 -6.48
CA ASN A 194 27.91 12.17 -7.23
C ASN A 194 28.90 13.06 -7.99
N MET A 195 28.42 14.14 -8.63
CA MET A 195 29.26 15.11 -9.32
C MET A 195 30.16 15.86 -8.35
N LYS A 196 29.62 16.31 -7.20
CA LYS A 196 30.40 16.95 -6.13
C LYS A 196 31.52 16.06 -5.62
N ASN A 197 31.28 14.76 -5.49
CA ASN A 197 32.31 13.82 -5.06
C ASN A 197 33.38 13.61 -6.15
N GLN A 198 32.99 13.48 -7.42
CA GLN A 198 33.92 13.35 -8.54
C GLN A 198 34.85 14.57 -8.70
N VAL A 199 34.35 15.77 -8.40
CA VAL A 199 35.12 17.02 -8.44
C VAL A 199 36.05 17.16 -7.23
N ASN A 200 35.61 16.74 -6.03
CA ASN A 200 36.42 16.84 -4.81
C ASN A 200 37.51 15.76 -4.69
N ASP A 201 37.45 14.68 -5.46
CA ASP A 201 38.45 13.59 -5.47
C ASP A 201 39.75 14.04 -6.19
N LYS A 202 40.59 14.75 -5.44
CA LYS A 202 41.89 15.28 -5.90
C LYS A 202 42.90 14.21 -6.36
N ASP A 203 42.77 12.96 -5.90
CA ASP A 203 43.75 11.89 -6.20
C ASP A 203 43.61 11.24 -7.58
N LYS A 204 42.57 11.55 -8.37
CA LYS A 204 42.40 11.03 -9.76
C LYS A 204 42.33 12.11 -10.84
N LEU A 205 42.05 13.36 -10.48
CA LEU A 205 41.71 14.44 -11.43
C LEU A 205 42.51 15.76 -11.24
N ALA A 206 43.38 15.88 -10.23
CA ALA A 206 43.99 17.18 -9.88
C ALA A 206 44.95 17.79 -10.92
N ASP A 207 45.56 17.00 -11.81
CA ASP A 207 46.61 17.51 -12.71
C ASP A 207 46.13 17.95 -14.11
N LYS A 208 44.82 17.90 -14.43
CA LYS A 208 44.36 18.13 -15.82
C LYS A 208 43.22 19.14 -16.04
N LEU A 209 42.69 19.80 -15.00
CA LEU A 209 41.39 20.51 -15.06
C LEU A 209 41.32 21.88 -14.33
N GLN A 210 42.39 22.67 -14.29
CA GLN A 210 42.34 23.96 -13.55
C GLN A 210 41.28 24.98 -14.05
N ALA A 211 40.80 24.87 -15.30
CA ALA A 211 39.75 25.74 -15.84
C ALA A 211 38.35 25.12 -15.73
N ASP A 212 38.21 23.82 -16.00
CA ASP A 212 36.91 23.15 -16.12
C ASP A 212 36.36 22.68 -14.76
N GLU A 213 37.20 22.56 -13.72
CA GLU A 213 36.81 22.17 -12.36
C GLU A 213 35.92 23.24 -11.69
N LYS A 214 36.23 24.52 -11.90
CA LYS A 214 35.47 25.63 -11.31
C LYS A 214 34.07 25.78 -11.91
N GLU A 215 33.90 25.45 -13.18
CA GLU A 215 32.59 25.52 -13.85
C GLU A 215 31.65 24.45 -13.30
N ILE A 216 32.12 23.20 -13.12
CA ILE A 216 31.32 22.15 -12.48
C ILE A 216 31.02 22.50 -11.02
N GLU A 217 32.02 22.97 -10.26
CA GLU A 217 31.80 23.33 -8.85
C GLU A 217 30.78 24.47 -8.69
N THR A 218 30.77 25.44 -9.61
CA THR A 218 29.80 26.54 -9.62
C THR A 218 28.40 26.01 -9.99
N ALA A 219 28.27 25.23 -11.07
CA ALA A 219 26.99 24.66 -11.48
C ALA A 219 26.38 23.73 -10.43
N VAL A 220 27.20 22.88 -9.79
CA VAL A 220 26.76 22.00 -8.70
C VAL A 220 26.31 22.81 -7.48
N LYS A 221 27.00 23.90 -7.11
CA LYS A 221 26.59 24.76 -6.00
C LYS A 221 25.28 25.48 -6.28
N GLU A 222 25.11 26.05 -7.47
CA GLU A 222 23.86 26.71 -7.88
C GLU A 222 22.66 25.77 -7.78
N VAL A 223 22.84 24.48 -8.13
CA VAL A 223 21.75 23.50 -8.06
C VAL A 223 21.48 23.03 -6.64
N VAL A 224 22.50 22.95 -5.78
CA VAL A 224 22.29 22.70 -4.34
C VAL A 224 21.51 23.84 -3.69
N GLU A 225 21.90 25.09 -3.95
CA GLU A 225 21.19 26.27 -3.45
C GLU A 225 19.75 26.30 -3.99
N TRP A 226 19.56 25.98 -5.27
CA TRP A 226 18.23 25.89 -5.86
C TRP A 226 17.38 24.77 -5.25
N LEU A 227 17.96 23.59 -4.96
CA LEU A 227 17.28 22.47 -4.30
C LEU A 227 16.81 22.84 -2.88
N ASP A 228 17.61 23.59 -2.14
CA ASP A 228 17.30 24.05 -0.78
C ASP A 228 16.16 25.08 -0.78
N ASP A 229 16.14 25.99 -1.75
CA ASP A 229 15.10 27.03 -1.89
C ASP A 229 13.80 26.52 -2.54
N ASN A 230 13.87 25.45 -3.34
CA ASN A 230 12.75 24.96 -4.16
C ASN A 230 12.22 23.59 -3.74
N GLN A 231 12.21 23.28 -2.44
CA GLN A 231 11.70 22.01 -1.88
C GLN A 231 10.28 21.65 -2.33
N SER A 232 9.46 22.66 -2.66
CA SER A 232 8.08 22.48 -3.12
C SER A 232 7.89 22.52 -4.65
N ALA A 233 8.95 22.58 -5.47
CA ALA A 233 8.85 22.64 -6.93
C ALA A 233 8.10 21.43 -7.55
N LYS A 234 7.66 21.59 -8.80
CA LYS A 234 6.98 20.52 -9.55
C LYS A 234 7.99 19.50 -10.08
N ASN A 235 7.52 18.31 -10.41
CA ASN A 235 8.34 17.26 -11.03
C ASN A 235 9.06 17.76 -12.29
N GLU A 236 8.37 18.52 -13.14
CA GLU A 236 8.90 19.11 -14.38
C GLU A 236 10.12 20.02 -14.12
N ASP A 237 10.06 20.83 -13.06
CA ASP A 237 11.15 21.77 -12.71
C ASP A 237 12.44 21.01 -12.31
N TYR A 238 12.30 19.91 -11.57
CA TYR A 238 13.43 19.05 -11.21
C TYR A 238 14.03 18.34 -12.43
N GLU A 239 13.20 17.90 -13.38
CA GLU A 239 13.66 17.28 -14.63
C GLU A 239 14.37 18.28 -15.55
N GLU A 240 13.90 19.53 -15.61
CA GLU A 240 14.56 20.61 -16.37
C GLU A 240 15.93 20.94 -15.78
N LYS A 241 15.99 21.12 -14.45
CA LYS A 241 17.27 21.35 -13.76
C LYS A 241 18.24 20.20 -13.95
N LEU A 242 17.79 18.95 -13.90
CA LEU A 242 18.65 17.80 -14.20
C LEU A 242 19.28 17.93 -15.59
N LYS A 243 18.51 18.28 -16.62
CA LYS A 243 19.02 18.47 -17.99
C LYS A 243 20.01 19.63 -18.09
N GLU A 244 19.78 20.73 -17.38
CA GLU A 244 20.73 21.86 -17.34
C GLU A 244 22.09 21.46 -16.74
N VAL A 245 22.07 20.72 -15.62
CA VAL A 245 23.31 20.23 -15.00
C VAL A 245 23.99 19.20 -15.88
N GLU A 246 23.25 18.26 -16.47
CA GLU A 246 23.78 17.28 -17.42
C GLU A 246 24.39 17.95 -18.66
N ALA A 247 23.74 18.99 -19.21
CA ALA A 247 24.26 19.72 -20.36
C ALA A 247 25.59 20.43 -20.08
N THR A 248 25.79 20.87 -18.84
CA THR A 248 27.04 21.49 -18.39
C THR A 248 28.10 20.43 -18.07
N CYS A 249 27.71 19.36 -17.39
CA CYS A 249 28.63 18.33 -16.89
C CYS A 249 29.07 17.35 -17.99
N ASN A 250 28.17 16.91 -18.88
CA ASN A 250 28.47 15.93 -19.94
C ASN A 250 29.62 16.32 -20.88
N PRO A 251 29.71 17.55 -21.42
CA PRO A 251 30.83 17.93 -22.28
C PRO A 251 32.16 17.97 -21.52
N ILE A 252 32.13 18.35 -20.25
CA ILE A 252 33.32 18.39 -19.40
C ILE A 252 33.78 16.97 -19.08
N ILE A 253 32.86 16.11 -18.64
CA ILE A 253 33.09 14.68 -18.42
C ILE A 253 33.67 14.05 -19.70
N MET A 254 33.07 14.26 -20.87
CA MET A 254 33.56 13.71 -22.14
C MET A 254 35.00 14.18 -22.46
N THR A 255 35.32 15.44 -22.19
CA THR A 255 36.66 16.01 -22.37
C THR A 255 37.67 15.40 -21.39
N VAL A 256 37.26 15.18 -20.13
CA VAL A 256 38.06 14.51 -19.10
C VAL A 256 38.32 13.05 -19.46
N TYR A 257 37.30 12.33 -19.96
CA TYR A 257 37.39 10.93 -20.38
C TYR A 257 38.27 10.75 -21.63
N GLN A 258 38.20 11.68 -22.60
CA GLN A 258 39.07 11.66 -23.79
C GLN A 258 40.54 11.97 -23.44
N ARG A 259 40.81 12.82 -22.45
CA ARG A 259 42.17 13.13 -21.95
C ARG A 259 42.76 12.06 -21.01
N SER A 260 41.95 11.12 -20.53
CA SER A 260 42.37 10.08 -19.58
C SER A 260 42.55 8.69 -20.22
N GLY A 261 42.28 8.53 -21.52
CA GLY A 261 42.62 7.31 -22.27
C GLY A 261 41.87 6.06 -21.79
N GLY A 262 40.67 6.22 -21.23
CA GLY A 262 39.79 5.13 -20.81
C GLY A 262 38.70 4.84 -21.84
N ALA A 263 38.42 3.56 -22.06
CA ALA A 263 37.36 3.06 -22.95
C ALA A 263 35.97 3.67 -22.62
N PRO A 264 35.06 3.79 -23.61
CA PRO A 264 33.88 4.65 -23.51
C PRO A 264 32.89 4.13 -22.47
N VAL A 265 32.51 4.98 -21.52
CA VAL A 265 31.35 4.72 -20.63
C VAL A 265 30.09 5.18 -21.34
N GLY A 266 29.79 4.53 -22.47
CA GLY A 266 28.53 4.68 -23.21
C GLY A 266 27.37 3.87 -22.61
N ALA A 267 27.40 3.55 -21.30
CA ALA A 267 26.54 2.53 -20.72
C ALA A 267 25.54 3.02 -19.64
N CYS A 268 25.42 4.32 -19.39
CA CYS A 268 24.44 4.85 -18.42
C CYS A 268 23.27 5.61 -19.09
N LEU A 269 23.57 6.46 -20.09
CA LEU A 269 22.56 7.26 -20.80
C LEU A 269 21.62 6.39 -21.66
N ASP A 270 22.12 5.27 -22.16
CA ASP A 270 21.34 4.34 -22.98
C ASP A 270 20.36 3.49 -22.14
N MET A 271 20.58 3.36 -20.83
CA MET A 271 19.67 2.60 -19.95
C MET A 271 18.46 3.41 -19.47
N ILE A 272 18.62 4.71 -19.19
CA ILE A 272 17.52 5.57 -18.72
C ILE A 272 16.57 5.90 -19.89
N THR A 273 17.13 6.20 -21.06
CA THR A 273 16.36 6.48 -22.28
C THR A 273 15.62 5.22 -22.77
N LYS A 274 16.26 4.04 -22.72
CA LYS A 274 15.60 2.75 -23.00
C LYS A 274 14.55 2.40 -21.95
N ARG A 275 14.73 2.73 -20.67
CA ARG A 275 13.71 2.52 -19.63
C ARG A 275 12.50 3.44 -19.82
N LYS A 276 12.69 4.68 -20.28
CA LYS A 276 11.60 5.59 -20.62
C LYS A 276 10.82 5.10 -21.85
N GLN A 277 11.52 4.71 -22.92
CA GLN A 277 10.90 4.07 -24.09
C GLN A 277 10.20 2.75 -23.76
N GLN A 278 10.76 1.93 -22.86
CA GLN A 278 10.09 0.70 -22.40
C GLN A 278 8.85 0.99 -21.56
N ARG A 279 8.87 2.01 -20.68
CA ARG A 279 7.67 2.43 -19.94
C ARG A 279 6.57 2.94 -20.87
N GLU A 280 6.91 3.83 -21.80
CA GLU A 280 5.97 4.37 -22.79
C GLU A 280 5.40 3.26 -23.69
N ALA A 281 6.22 2.28 -24.08
CA ALA A 281 5.76 1.11 -24.85
C ALA A 281 4.82 0.19 -24.03
N VAL A 282 5.13 -0.06 -22.74
CA VAL A 282 4.27 -0.85 -21.84
C VAL A 282 2.93 -0.16 -21.60
N GLU A 283 2.94 1.15 -21.41
CA GLU A 283 1.75 1.96 -21.19
C GLU A 283 0.86 2.03 -22.44
N ALA A 284 1.47 2.13 -23.63
CA ALA A 284 0.75 2.02 -24.91
C ALA A 284 0.10 0.64 -25.10
N ILE A 285 0.77 -0.45 -24.70
CA ILE A 285 0.23 -1.82 -24.77
C ILE A 285 -0.96 -1.96 -23.81
N LEU A 286 -0.83 -1.51 -22.56
CA LEU A 286 -1.93 -1.53 -21.57
C LEU A 286 -3.16 -0.75 -22.06
N ASN A 287 -2.95 0.44 -22.62
CA ASN A 287 -4.02 1.25 -23.18
C ASN A 287 -4.67 0.60 -24.41
N SER A 288 -3.90 -0.10 -25.26
CA SER A 288 -4.44 -0.86 -26.40
C SER A 288 -5.26 -2.08 -25.96
N SER A 289 -4.87 -2.76 -24.88
CA SER A 289 -5.59 -3.89 -24.29
C SER A 289 -6.90 -3.47 -23.60
N LEU A 290 -6.91 -2.32 -22.92
CA LEU A 290 -8.12 -1.70 -22.35
C LEU A 290 -9.15 -1.31 -23.43
N ILE A 291 -8.69 -0.88 -24.61
CA ILE A 291 -9.55 -0.56 -25.76
C ILE A 291 -10.08 -1.85 -26.43
N SER A 292 -9.31 -2.94 -26.42
CA SER A 292 -9.75 -4.24 -26.94
C SER A 292 -10.83 -4.88 -26.05
N SER A 293 -10.71 -4.74 -24.72
CA SER A 293 -11.71 -5.27 -23.77
C SER A 293 -13.06 -4.54 -23.80
N LYS A 294 -13.13 -3.33 -24.39
CA LYS A 294 -14.40 -2.59 -24.62
C LYS A 294 -15.08 -2.95 -25.96
N LYS A 295 -14.46 -3.78 -26.82
CA LYS A 295 -15.00 -4.13 -28.16
C LYS A 295 -15.58 -5.54 -28.30
N THR A 296 -15.50 -6.38 -27.28
CA THR A 296 -16.15 -7.70 -27.30
C THR A 296 -17.50 -7.66 -26.59
N GLU A 297 -18.48 -7.03 -27.23
CA GLU A 297 -19.88 -7.42 -27.04
C GLU A 297 -20.09 -8.76 -27.77
N PRO A 298 -20.64 -9.80 -27.12
CA PRO A 298 -20.94 -11.04 -27.83
C PRO A 298 -22.13 -10.80 -28.78
N SER A 299 -21.84 -10.82 -30.09
CA SER A 299 -22.88 -10.85 -31.13
C SER A 299 -23.67 -12.15 -31.01
N THR A 300 -24.88 -12.10 -30.44
CA THR A 300 -25.83 -13.20 -30.53
C THR A 300 -26.44 -13.23 -31.93
N LYS A 301 -25.79 -13.93 -32.87
CA LYS A 301 -26.41 -14.34 -34.15
C LYS A 301 -26.39 -15.86 -34.29
N SER A 302 -27.61 -16.40 -34.30
CA SER A 302 -28.06 -17.67 -34.85
C SER A 302 -27.28 -18.95 -34.54
N MET A 303 -27.82 -19.79 -33.66
CA MET A 303 -27.95 -21.23 -33.90
C MET A 303 -28.93 -21.83 -32.89
N PHE A 304 -30.21 -21.83 -33.21
CA PHE A 304 -31.14 -22.80 -32.61
C PHE A 304 -32.08 -23.31 -33.70
N SER A 305 -31.75 -24.49 -34.22
CA SER A 305 -32.68 -25.28 -35.01
C SER A 305 -33.82 -25.73 -34.09
N LYS A 306 -35.06 -25.51 -34.55
CA LYS A 306 -36.27 -25.94 -33.85
C LYS A 306 -36.26 -27.48 -33.78
N ARG A 307 -36.22 -28.04 -32.57
CA ARG A 307 -36.73 -29.40 -32.33
C ARG A 307 -38.05 -29.30 -31.55
N PRO A 308 -39.12 -29.97 -31.99
CA PRO A 308 -40.42 -29.88 -31.34
C PRO A 308 -40.43 -30.68 -30.03
N LEU A 309 -41.09 -30.10 -29.02
CA LEU A 309 -41.38 -30.70 -27.72
C LEU A 309 -42.38 -31.86 -27.91
N GLN A 310 -42.04 -33.05 -27.39
CA GLN A 310 -43.04 -34.08 -27.09
C GLN A 310 -43.58 -33.87 -25.67
N PRO A 311 -44.90 -34.03 -25.45
CA PRO A 311 -45.47 -33.95 -24.11
C PRO A 311 -45.25 -35.28 -23.38
N LEU A 312 -44.71 -35.20 -22.16
CA LEU A 312 -44.72 -36.32 -21.22
C LEU A 312 -46.03 -36.28 -20.43
N LEU A 313 -46.72 -37.43 -20.49
CA LEU A 313 -47.76 -37.88 -19.56
C LEU A 313 -47.25 -37.90 -18.11
#